data_AF-A0A433CXK6-F1
#
_entry.id   AF-A0A433CXK6-F1
#
_cell.length_a   1.000
_cell.length_b   1.000
_cell.length_c   1.000
_cell.angle_alpha   90.00
_cell.angle_beta   90.00
_cell.angle_gamma   90.00
#
_symmetry.space_group_name_H-M   'P 1'
#
loop_
_entity.id
_entity.type
_entity.pdbx_description
1 polymer ?
#
loop_
_entity_poly.entity_id
_entity_poly.type
_entity_poly.pdbx_seq_one_letter_code
_entity_poly.pdbx_strand_id
1 'polypeptide(L)'
;MFRWYQIFIVVIKLDIFFFLGFSIQFLVLILHSGDIEYPLTILALPFTCLVLFLAIYAVRHESRQLMFAFFGGLAAGTAYFIFKLIRIWDLSQSSKYRYTKDFLTVFGRLEWLVYFLSLFFLWSNLKTELMLDAHKIEKIVV
;
A
#
# COMPACT_ATOMS: atom_id res chain seq x y z
N MET A 1 -19.71 -16.22 0.72
CA MET A 1 -18.23 -16.19 0.55
C MET A 1 -17.72 -15.25 -0.56
N PHE A 2 -18.55 -14.64 -1.44
CA PHE A 2 -18.08 -13.70 -2.47
C PHE A 2 -17.84 -12.23 -2.04
N ARG A 3 -18.52 -11.76 -0.99
CA ARG A 3 -18.49 -10.33 -0.59
C ARG A 3 -17.11 -9.88 -0.09
N TRP A 4 -16.46 -10.69 0.72
CA TRP A 4 -15.17 -10.37 1.31
C TRP A 4 -14.04 -10.30 0.26
N TYR A 5 -14.03 -11.25 -0.67
CA TYR A 5 -13.09 -11.25 -1.80
C TYR A 5 -13.23 -10.01 -2.69
N GLN A 6 -14.48 -9.60 -2.99
CA GLN A 6 -14.72 -8.39 -3.77
C GLN A 6 -14.26 -7.11 -3.07
N ILE A 7 -14.56 -6.96 -1.78
CA ILE A 7 -14.10 -5.81 -0.98
C ILE A 7 -12.57 -5.73 -1.02
N PHE A 8 -11.90 -6.87 -0.82
CA PHE A 8 -10.45 -6.93 -0.79
C PHE A 8 -9.82 -6.54 -2.14
N ILE A 9 -10.37 -7.02 -3.27
CA ILE A 9 -9.91 -6.58 -4.60
C ILE A 9 -10.13 -5.08 -4.83
N VAL A 10 -11.24 -4.52 -4.32
CA VAL A 10 -11.50 -3.07 -4.44
C VAL A 10 -10.48 -2.27 -3.63
N VAL A 11 -10.15 -2.71 -2.41
CA VAL A 11 -9.10 -2.09 -1.57
C VAL A 11 -7.75 -2.10 -2.30
N ILE A 12 -7.36 -3.20 -2.93
CA ILE A 12 -6.12 -3.27 -3.73
C ILE A 12 -6.16 -2.30 -4.92
N LYS A 13 -7.26 -2.26 -5.67
CA LYS A 13 -7.38 -1.34 -6.82
C LYS A 13 -7.29 0.12 -6.39
N LEU A 14 -7.87 0.44 -5.24
CA LEU A 14 -7.85 1.78 -4.65
C LEU A 14 -6.43 2.16 -4.19
N ASP A 15 -5.70 1.23 -3.59
CA ASP A 15 -4.30 1.40 -3.18
C ASP A 15 -3.39 1.69 -4.38
N ILE A 16 -3.50 0.86 -5.44
CA ILE A 16 -2.77 1.07 -6.71
C ILE A 16 -3.08 2.45 -7.30
N PHE A 17 -4.34 2.87 -7.25
CA PHE A 17 -4.76 4.17 -7.77
C PHE A 17 -4.14 5.34 -7.00
N PHE A 18 -4.15 5.29 -5.66
CA PHE A 18 -3.54 6.32 -4.84
C PHE A 18 -2.01 6.38 -5.02
N PHE A 19 -1.36 5.22 -5.07
CA PHE A 19 0.09 5.13 -5.20
C PHE A 19 0.58 5.62 -6.58
N LEU A 20 -0.09 5.20 -7.67
CA LEU A 20 0.21 5.69 -9.02
C LEU A 20 -0.09 7.19 -9.15
N GLY A 21 -1.23 7.64 -8.61
CA GLY A 21 -1.61 9.05 -8.64
C GLY A 21 -0.58 9.95 -7.97
N PHE A 22 -0.13 9.56 -6.77
CA PHE A 22 0.96 10.23 -6.07
C PHE A 22 2.25 10.23 -6.89
N SER A 23 2.64 9.07 -7.43
CA SER A 23 3.91 8.91 -8.13
C SER A 23 3.97 9.75 -9.42
N ILE A 24 2.86 9.80 -10.17
CA ILE A 24 2.76 10.63 -11.39
C ILE A 24 2.78 12.11 -11.04
N GLN A 25 2.00 12.54 -10.04
CA GLN A 25 2.00 13.95 -9.60
C GLN A 25 3.38 14.37 -9.10
N PHE A 26 4.04 13.50 -8.33
CA PHE A 26 5.40 13.71 -7.87
C PHE A 26 6.37 13.83 -9.06
N LEU A 27 6.29 12.94 -10.04
CA LEU A 27 7.19 12.96 -11.19
C LEU A 27 6.99 14.21 -12.07
N VAL A 28 5.74 14.56 -12.36
CA VAL A 28 5.39 15.66 -13.28
C VAL A 28 5.61 17.03 -12.63
N LEU A 29 5.23 17.22 -11.37
CA LEU A 29 5.16 18.55 -10.77
C LEU A 29 6.45 18.98 -10.06
N ILE A 30 7.34 18.04 -9.74
CA ILE A 30 8.48 18.31 -8.85
C ILE A 30 9.81 18.06 -9.54
N LEU A 31 9.89 17.00 -10.34
CA LEU A 31 11.16 16.45 -10.78
C LEU A 31 11.69 17.19 -12.01
N HIS A 32 12.75 17.97 -11.81
CA HIS A 32 13.50 18.57 -12.90
C HIS A 32 14.65 17.65 -13.30
N SER A 33 14.93 17.57 -14.61
CA SER A 33 15.82 16.58 -15.24
C SER A 33 17.29 16.59 -14.77
N GLY A 34 17.70 17.59 -13.98
CA GLY A 34 19.06 17.75 -13.46
C GLY A 34 19.30 17.19 -12.06
N ASP A 35 18.25 16.78 -11.34
CA ASP A 35 18.37 16.28 -9.96
C ASP A 35 18.60 14.76 -9.96
N ILE A 36 19.53 14.27 -9.13
CA ILE A 36 19.81 12.82 -8.93
C ILE A 36 18.55 12.03 -8.51
N GLU A 37 17.56 12.72 -7.96
CA GLU A 37 16.28 12.13 -7.56
C GLU A 37 15.38 11.76 -8.75
N TYR A 38 15.68 12.27 -9.96
CA TYR A 38 14.94 11.99 -11.20
C TYR A 38 14.98 10.51 -11.59
N PRO A 39 16.15 9.91 -11.88
CA PRO A 39 16.25 8.50 -12.26
C PRO A 39 15.80 7.56 -11.13
N LEU A 40 16.03 7.93 -9.87
CA LEU A 40 15.65 7.10 -8.72
C LEU A 40 14.14 6.91 -8.62
N THR A 41 13.37 7.98 -8.86
CA THR A 41 11.90 7.94 -8.84
C THR A 41 11.36 7.19 -10.06
N ILE A 42 11.99 7.38 -11.22
CA ILE A 42 11.66 6.66 -12.44
C ILE A 42 11.87 5.16 -12.32
N LEU A 43 12.87 4.71 -11.54
CA LEU A 43 13.12 3.30 -11.28
C LEU A 43 12.23 2.74 -10.17
N ALA A 44 11.89 3.56 -9.17
CA ALA A 44 11.00 3.16 -8.08
C ALA A 44 9.57 2.88 -8.57
N LEU A 45 9.07 3.65 -9.54
CA LEU A 45 7.75 3.45 -10.17
C LEU A 45 7.54 2.02 -10.72
N PRO A 46 8.34 1.51 -11.67
CA PRO A 46 8.18 0.16 -12.20
C PRO A 46 8.45 -0.91 -11.14
N PHE A 47 9.35 -0.67 -10.19
CA PHE A 47 9.58 -1.58 -9.07
C PHE A 47 8.33 -1.74 -8.20
N THR A 48 7.66 -0.63 -7.86
CA THR A 48 6.40 -0.67 -7.10
C THR A 48 5.26 -1.32 -7.87
N CYS A 49 5.16 -1.08 -9.19
CA CYS A 49 4.22 -1.82 -10.04
C CYS A 49 4.47 -3.33 -10.04
N LEU A 50 5.73 -3.78 -10.02
CA LEU A 50 6.08 -5.20 -9.91
C LEU A 50 5.63 -5.81 -8.58
N VAL A 51 5.86 -5.09 -7.46
CA VAL A 51 5.41 -5.50 -6.13
C VAL A 51 3.88 -5.61 -6.07
N LEU A 52 3.17 -4.66 -6.69
CA LEU A 52 1.70 -4.67 -6.78
C LEU A 52 1.17 -5.82 -7.66
N PHE A 53 1.87 -6.18 -8.73
CA PHE A 53 1.52 -7.36 -9.54
C PHE A 53 1.69 -8.65 -8.74
N LEU A 54 2.76 -8.77 -7.96
CA LEU A 54 2.98 -9.88 -7.04
C LEU A 54 1.85 -9.96 -5.99
N ALA A 55 1.37 -8.81 -5.50
CA ALA A 55 0.25 -8.73 -4.58
C ALA A 55 -1.07 -9.24 -5.18
N ILE A 56 -1.37 -8.91 -6.44
CA ILE A 56 -2.58 -9.42 -7.12
C ILE A 56 -2.50 -10.94 -7.31
N TYR A 57 -1.32 -11.44 -7.67
CA TYR A 57 -1.09 -12.87 -7.83
C TYR A 57 -1.25 -13.61 -6.50
N ALA A 58 -0.69 -13.03 -5.43
CA ALA A 58 -0.81 -13.51 -4.05
C ALA A 58 -2.27 -13.76 -3.62
N VAL A 59 -3.16 -12.87 -4.04
CA VAL A 59 -4.55 -12.83 -3.60
C VAL A 59 -5.42 -13.81 -4.36
N ARG A 60 -5.12 -14.04 -5.65
CA ARG A 60 -5.82 -15.05 -6.45
C ARG A 60 -5.54 -16.48 -5.99
N HIS A 61 -4.40 -16.71 -5.34
CA HIS A 61 -4.00 -18.06 -4.94
C HIS A 61 -4.47 -18.46 -3.54
N GLU A 62 -5.25 -17.61 -2.85
CA GLU A 62 -5.78 -17.79 -1.49
C GLU A 62 -4.76 -18.30 -0.46
N SER A 63 -3.47 -18.06 -0.68
CA SER A 63 -2.42 -18.56 0.20
C SER A 63 -2.21 -17.64 1.39
N ARG A 64 -2.26 -18.20 2.60
CA ARG A 64 -1.99 -17.48 3.87
C ARG A 64 -0.64 -16.76 3.83
N GLN A 65 0.40 -17.40 3.28
CA GLN A 65 1.75 -16.82 3.16
C GLN A 65 1.77 -15.62 2.21
N LEU A 66 0.99 -15.68 1.14
CA LEU A 66 0.89 -14.63 0.14
C LEU A 66 0.11 -13.41 0.67
N MET A 67 -0.85 -13.61 1.57
CA MET A 67 -1.54 -12.52 2.27
C MET A 67 -0.59 -11.76 3.22
N PHE A 68 0.27 -12.47 3.97
CA PHE A 68 1.34 -11.84 4.77
C PHE A 68 2.37 -11.12 3.90
N ALA A 69 2.77 -11.71 2.77
CA ALA A 69 3.67 -11.07 1.82
C ALA A 69 3.07 -9.77 1.25
N PHE A 70 1.76 -9.73 1.00
CA PHE A 70 1.06 -8.50 0.61
C PHE A 70 1.12 -7.41 1.68
N PHE A 71 0.90 -7.75 2.96
CA PHE A 71 1.08 -6.79 4.06
C PHE A 71 2.51 -6.27 4.17
N GLY A 72 3.50 -7.14 3.96
CA GLY A 72 4.90 -6.73 3.85
C GLY A 72 5.12 -5.74 2.70
N GLY A 73 4.50 -5.99 1.55
CA GLY A 73 4.52 -5.09 0.40
C GLY A 73 3.86 -3.73 0.66
N LEU A 74 2.69 -3.73 1.31
CA LEU A 74 2.01 -2.51 1.77
C LEU A 74 2.90 -1.71 2.74
N ALA A 75 3.45 -2.37 3.76
CA ALA A 75 4.32 -1.72 4.73
C ALA A 75 5.60 -1.14 4.08
N ALA A 76 6.19 -1.86 3.13
CA ALA A 76 7.35 -1.38 2.38
C ALA A 76 6.99 -0.18 1.47
N GLY A 77 5.83 -0.23 0.81
CA GLY A 77 5.29 0.88 0.02
C GLY A 77 5.05 2.12 0.87
N THR A 78 4.38 1.98 2.02
CA THR A 78 4.15 3.07 2.97
C THR A 78 5.45 3.62 3.55
N ALA A 79 6.44 2.78 3.86
CA ALA A 79 7.75 3.23 4.35
C ALA A 79 8.48 4.08 3.31
N TYR A 80 8.48 3.65 2.04
CA TYR A 80 9.03 4.44 0.93
C TYR A 80 8.28 5.76 0.75
N PHE A 81 6.95 5.73 0.87
CA PHE A 81 6.09 6.91 0.79
C PHE A 81 6.41 7.94 1.90
N ILE A 82 6.56 7.49 3.15
CA ILE A 82 6.93 8.33 4.29
C ILE A 82 8.30 8.97 4.08
N PHE A 83 9.30 8.20 3.63
CA PHE A 83 10.63 8.73 3.33
C PHE A 83 10.55 9.86 2.29
N LYS A 84 9.75 9.68 1.23
CA LYS A 84 9.49 10.72 0.22
C LYS A 84 8.78 11.95 0.80
N LEU A 85 7.76 11.76 1.65
CA LEU A 85 7.04 12.87 2.29
C LEU A 85 7.93 13.72 3.20
N ILE A 86 8.81 13.09 3.98
CA ILE A 86 9.76 13.81 4.84
C ILE A 86 10.70 14.66 3.98
N ARG A 87 11.15 14.13 2.84
CA ARG A 87 12.03 14.83 1.91
C ARG A 87 11.37 16.01 1.20
N ILE A 88 10.06 15.93 0.94
CA ILE A 88 9.24 17.05 0.43
C ILE A 88 9.16 18.22 1.42
N TRP A 89 9.23 17.93 2.73
CA TRP A 89 9.16 18.94 3.80
C TRP A 89 10.50 19.59 4.13
N ASP A 90 11.60 19.16 3.51
CA ASP A 90 12.91 19.77 3.70
C ASP A 90 12.89 21.26 3.25
N LEU A 91 13.36 22.14 4.15
CA LEU A 91 13.30 23.60 3.96
C LEU A 91 14.08 24.04 2.72
N SER A 92 15.13 23.31 2.34
CA SER A 92 16.00 23.62 1.21
C SER A 92 15.26 23.67 -0.14
N GLN A 93 14.14 22.95 -0.29
CA GLN A 93 13.40 22.86 -1.56
C GLN A 93 11.97 23.41 -1.43
N SER A 94 11.66 24.12 -0.34
CA SER A 94 10.30 24.52 0.03
C SER A 94 9.56 25.37 -1.02
N SER A 95 10.28 26.07 -1.89
CA SER A 95 9.72 26.85 -3.01
C SER A 95 9.23 25.98 -4.17
N LYS A 96 9.95 24.89 -4.53
CA LYS A 96 9.55 23.94 -5.59
C LYS A 96 8.24 23.24 -5.24
N TYR A 97 8.02 22.95 -3.97
CA TYR A 97 6.89 22.15 -3.51
C TYR A 97 5.63 22.96 -3.17
N ARG A 98 5.68 24.30 -3.13
CA ARG A 98 4.66 25.16 -2.48
C ARG A 98 3.20 24.90 -2.90
N TYR A 99 2.95 24.56 -4.16
CA TYR A 99 1.59 24.31 -4.68
C TYR A 99 1.18 22.84 -4.66
N THR A 100 2.12 21.92 -4.40
CA THR A 100 1.89 20.47 -4.49
C THR A 100 1.81 19.82 -3.10
N LYS A 101 2.30 20.47 -2.04
CA LYS A 101 2.30 19.93 -0.66
C LYS A 101 0.90 19.52 -0.18
N ASP A 102 -0.10 20.33 -0.49
CA ASP A 102 -1.47 20.08 -0.02
C ASP A 102 -2.06 18.83 -0.68
N PHE A 103 -1.81 18.63 -1.97
CA PHE A 103 -2.24 17.41 -2.68
C PHE A 103 -1.50 16.16 -2.17
N LEU A 104 -0.17 16.25 -2.01
CA LEU A 104 0.65 15.13 -1.52
C LEU A 104 0.24 14.69 -0.10
N THR A 105 -0.10 15.64 0.78
CA THR A 105 -0.56 15.33 2.14
C THR A 105 -1.99 14.78 2.20
N VAL A 106 -2.86 15.16 1.25
CA VAL A 106 -4.18 14.51 1.11
C VAL A 106 -4.01 13.05 0.67
N PHE A 107 -3.17 12.79 -0.33
CA PHE A 107 -2.89 11.42 -0.78
C PHE A 107 -2.30 10.55 0.34
N GLY A 108 -1.32 11.08 1.09
CA GLY A 108 -0.77 10.36 2.25
C GLY A 108 -1.81 10.04 3.32
N ARG A 109 -2.75 10.95 3.59
CA ARG A 109 -3.87 10.68 4.53
C ARG A 109 -4.79 9.58 4.02
N LEU A 110 -5.04 9.52 2.72
CA LEU A 110 -5.87 8.47 2.12
C LEU A 110 -5.18 7.10 2.19
N GLU A 111 -3.88 7.02 1.91
CA GLU A 111 -3.12 5.75 2.05
C GLU A 111 -3.18 5.19 3.48
N TRP A 112 -3.12 6.06 4.50
CA TRP A 112 -3.24 5.61 5.89
C TRP A 112 -4.61 4.98 6.16
N LEU A 113 -5.69 5.54 5.61
CA LEU A 113 -7.03 4.96 5.74
C LEU A 113 -7.12 3.58 5.09
N VAL A 114 -6.50 3.41 3.91
CA VAL A 114 -6.44 2.13 3.19
C VAL A 114 -5.65 1.08 3.98
N TYR A 115 -4.54 1.50 4.60
CA TYR A 115 -3.73 0.64 5.45
C TYR A 115 -4.52 0.15 6.69
N PHE A 116 -5.21 1.05 7.38
CA PHE A 116 -6.05 0.70 8.53
C PHE A 116 -7.18 -0.25 8.15
N LEU A 117 -7.83 -0.02 7.00
CA LEU A 117 -8.88 -0.90 6.49
C LEU A 117 -8.34 -2.31 6.19
N SER A 118 -7.14 -2.38 5.63
CA SER A 118 -6.44 -3.64 5.36
C SER A 118 -6.15 -4.40 6.67
N LEU A 119 -5.58 -3.73 7.69
CA LEU A 119 -5.32 -4.34 9.00
C LEU A 119 -6.59 -4.88 9.67
N PHE A 120 -7.68 -4.12 9.62
CA PHE A 120 -8.97 -4.57 10.15
C PHE A 120 -9.45 -5.85 9.46
N PHE A 121 -9.25 -5.96 8.16
CA PHE A 121 -9.60 -7.14 7.38
C PHE A 121 -8.75 -8.37 7.74
N LEU A 122 -7.45 -8.18 7.98
CA LEU A 122 -6.58 -9.26 8.45
C LEU A 122 -7.04 -9.78 9.81
N TRP A 123 -7.36 -8.85 10.73
CA TRP A 123 -7.85 -9.20 12.06
C TRP A 123 -9.15 -9.99 12.02
N SER A 124 -10.11 -9.57 11.18
CA SER A 124 -11.39 -10.26 11.05
C SER A 124 -11.20 -11.67 10.47
N ASN A 125 -10.33 -11.83 9.46
CA ASN A 125 -10.05 -13.12 8.85
C ASN A 125 -9.33 -14.08 9.82
N LEU A 126 -8.30 -13.59 10.52
CA LEU A 126 -7.56 -14.37 11.53
C LEU A 126 -8.49 -14.87 12.66
N LYS A 127 -9.42 -14.02 13.11
CA LYS A 127 -10.38 -14.37 14.17
C LYS A 127 -11.35 -15.47 13.72
N THR A 128 -11.83 -15.42 12.47
CA THR A 128 -12.73 -16.44 11.93
C THR A 128 -12.06 -17.81 11.82
N GLU A 129 -10.78 -17.87 11.45
CA GLU A 129 -10.04 -19.13 11.35
C GLU A 129 -9.70 -19.72 12.73
N LEU A 130 -9.30 -18.88 13.70
CA LEU A 130 -9.00 -19.33 15.07
C LEU A 130 -10.22 -19.95 15.77
N MET A 131 -11.42 -19.44 15.47
CA MET A 131 -12.68 -20.00 15.97
C MET A 131 -13.01 -21.36 15.33
N LEU A 132 -12.64 -21.58 14.06
CA LEU A 132 -12.83 -22.86 13.38
C LEU A 132 -11.87 -23.93 13.89
N ASP A 133 -10.60 -23.59 14.13
CA ASP A 133 -9.63 -24.52 14.71
C ASP A 133 -9.96 -24.84 16.18
N ALA A 134 -10.39 -23.85 16.98
CA ALA A 134 -10.86 -24.09 18.35
C ALA A 134 -12.05 -25.06 18.39
N HIS A 135 -13.03 -24.87 17.51
CA HIS A 135 -14.19 -25.75 17.44
C HIS A 135 -13.85 -27.16 16.91
N LYS A 136 -12.85 -27.27 16.03
CA LYS A 136 -12.37 -28.57 15.54
C LYS A 136 -11.58 -29.33 16.61
N ILE A 137 -10.81 -28.64 17.44
CA ILE A 137 -10.11 -29.22 18.60
C ILE A 137 -11.11 -29.66 19.67
N GLU A 138 -12.13 -28.86 19.96
CA GLU A 138 -13.20 -29.22 20.91
C GLU A 138 -13.94 -30.50 20.49
N LYS A 139 -14.24 -30.68 19.20
CA LYS A 139 -14.84 -31.91 18.65
C LYS A 139 -13.92 -33.14 18.60
N ILE A 140 -12.62 -32.96 18.78
CA ILE A 140 -11.64 -34.07 18.84
C ILE A 140 -11.38 -34.49 20.30
N VAL A 141 -11.60 -33.59 21.26
CA VAL A 141 -11.32 -33.79 22.69
C VAL A 141 -12.55 -34.26 23.48
N VAL A 142 -13.76 -34.09 22.95
CA VAL A 142 -15.04 -34.60 23.50
C VAL A 142 -15.53 -35.79 22.68
#